data_AF-A0A396U698-F1
#
_entry.id   AF-A0A396U698-F1
#
_cell.length_a   1.000
_cell.length_b   1.000
_cell.length_c   1.000
_cell.angle_alpha   90.00
_cell.angle_beta   90.00
_cell.angle_gamma   90.00
#
_symmetry.space_group_name_H-M   'P 1'
#
loop_
_entity.id
_entity.type
_entity.pdbx_description
1 polymer ?
#
loop_
_entity_poly.entity_id
_entity_poly.type
_entity_poly.pdbx_seq_one_letter_code
_entity_poly.pdbx_strand_id
1 'polypeptide(L)'
;MRARGYFKTFSRYTYLMKLYFSPHTFHTIAKHIANFRWRLLLWSAALLSFFVIIQTQITSSTPDLLILVSLLILFSGLQALVIGAFIFFFLHLPSKNQARKEVNTNKQASYWLKFYQTIEWCEATLFFVLLPLPCLTFVYAVYVVL
;
A
#
# COMPACT_ATOMS: atom_id res chain seq x y z
N MET A 1 -30.30 -25.70 38.14
CA MET A 1 -30.33 -25.92 36.68
C MET A 1 -29.92 -24.63 35.98
N ARG A 2 -29.05 -24.73 34.97
CA ARG A 2 -28.22 -23.65 34.42
C ARG A 2 -28.82 -23.16 33.11
N ALA A 3 -29.29 -21.90 33.06
CA ALA A 3 -29.71 -21.24 31.82
C ALA A 3 -28.87 -19.96 31.60
N ARG A 4 -27.74 -20.10 30.90
CA ARG A 4 -27.04 -18.99 30.25
C ARG A 4 -26.89 -19.38 28.78
N GLY A 5 -27.77 -18.90 27.93
CA GLY A 5 -27.85 -19.42 26.55
C GLY A 5 -28.36 -18.45 25.47
N TYR A 6 -28.49 -17.15 25.74
CA TYR A 6 -29.13 -16.23 24.77
C TYR A 6 -28.29 -15.01 24.38
N PHE A 7 -26.97 -15.01 24.60
CA PHE A 7 -26.10 -13.89 24.22
C PHE A 7 -25.09 -14.23 23.10
N LYS A 8 -25.36 -15.27 22.30
CA LYS A 8 -24.42 -15.75 21.27
C LYS A 8 -24.81 -15.42 19.83
N THR A 9 -26.00 -14.86 19.61
CA THR A 9 -26.56 -14.72 18.24
C THR A 9 -26.40 -13.30 17.68
N PHE A 10 -26.28 -12.27 18.52
CA PHE A 10 -26.19 -10.88 18.05
C PHE A 10 -24.80 -10.50 17.51
N SER A 11 -23.75 -11.25 17.87
CA SER A 11 -22.38 -10.99 17.43
C SER A 11 -22.06 -11.52 16.02
N ARG A 12 -23.02 -12.10 15.28
CA ARG A 12 -22.74 -12.75 13.99
C ARG A 12 -22.98 -11.82 12.78
N TYR A 13 -23.82 -10.80 12.91
CA TYR A 13 -24.15 -9.89 11.81
C TYR A 13 -23.17 -8.72 11.61
N THR A 14 -22.36 -8.39 12.63
CA THR A 14 -21.33 -7.34 12.54
C THR A 14 -20.06 -7.78 11.79
N TYR A 15 -19.98 -9.03 11.33
CA TYR A 15 -18.84 -9.54 10.56
C TYR A 15 -19.02 -9.46 9.05
N LEU A 16 -20.22 -9.15 8.55
CA LEU A 16 -20.55 -9.36 7.14
C LEU A 16 -20.43 -8.10 6.26
N MET A 17 -20.18 -6.92 6.82
CA MET A 17 -20.03 -5.68 6.04
C MET A 17 -18.73 -4.89 6.28
N LYS A 18 -17.69 -5.49 6.88
CA LYS A 18 -16.44 -4.74 7.16
C LYS A 18 -15.14 -5.48 6.89
N LEU A 19 -15.07 -6.34 5.87
CA LEU A 19 -13.85 -7.13 5.58
C LEU A 19 -13.57 -7.34 4.08
N TYR A 20 -13.69 -6.29 3.25
CA TYR A 20 -12.93 -6.23 1.99
C TYR A 20 -11.51 -5.67 2.19
N PHE A 21 -11.32 -4.89 3.27
CA PHE A 21 -10.05 -4.31 3.70
C PHE A 21 -9.42 -5.14 4.82
N SER A 22 -9.04 -6.37 4.47
CA SER A 22 -8.24 -7.24 5.34
C SER A 22 -6.82 -7.25 4.79
N PRO A 23 -5.77 -7.19 5.63
CA PRO A 23 -4.39 -7.27 5.14
C PRO A 23 -4.11 -8.56 4.34
N HIS A 24 -4.98 -9.58 4.48
CA HIS A 24 -4.95 -10.78 3.66
C HIS A 24 -5.29 -10.54 2.18
N THR A 25 -6.19 -9.61 1.84
CA THR A 25 -6.49 -9.29 0.42
C THR A 25 -5.31 -8.56 -0.22
N PHE A 26 -4.67 -7.65 0.52
CA PHE A 26 -3.45 -6.98 0.09
C PHE A 26 -2.28 -7.96 -0.11
N HIS A 27 -2.10 -8.92 0.78
CA HIS A 27 -1.09 -9.98 0.63
C HIS A 27 -1.33 -10.86 -0.62
N THR A 28 -2.59 -11.24 -0.92
CA THR A 28 -2.90 -12.01 -2.13
C THR A 28 -2.61 -11.22 -3.41
N ILE A 29 -2.93 -9.94 -3.44
CA ILE A 29 -2.64 -9.05 -4.58
C ILE A 29 -1.13 -8.88 -4.74
N ALA A 30 -0.40 -8.64 -3.64
CA ALA A 30 1.04 -8.51 -3.64
C ALA A 30 1.74 -9.76 -4.18
N LYS A 31 1.28 -10.97 -3.80
CA LYS A 31 1.83 -12.24 -4.31
C LYS A 31 1.64 -12.39 -5.83
N HIS A 32 0.54 -11.90 -6.36
CA HIS A 32 0.27 -11.99 -7.81
C HIS A 32 1.15 -11.03 -8.63
N ILE A 33 1.51 -9.88 -8.06
CA ILE A 33 2.31 -8.83 -8.71
C ILE A 33 3.81 -8.94 -8.34
N ALA A 34 4.17 -9.82 -7.39
CA ALA A 34 5.51 -9.97 -6.83
C ALA A 34 6.63 -10.15 -7.87
N ASN A 35 6.36 -10.82 -9.01
CA ASN A 35 7.35 -11.01 -10.07
C ASN A 35 7.80 -9.69 -10.72
N PHE A 36 6.97 -8.64 -10.67
CA PHE A 36 7.30 -7.34 -11.26
C PHE A 36 7.91 -6.34 -10.26
N ARG A 37 8.09 -6.73 -8.99
CA ARG A 37 8.52 -5.82 -7.90
C ARG A 37 9.78 -5.01 -8.23
N TRP A 38 10.82 -5.69 -8.71
CA TRP A 38 12.11 -5.07 -9.04
C TRP A 38 12.03 -4.25 -10.30
N ARG A 39 11.23 -4.69 -11.28
CA ARG A 39 10.99 -3.92 -12.50
C ARG A 39 10.29 -2.61 -12.16
N LEU A 40 9.23 -2.64 -11.35
CA LEU A 40 8.48 -1.44 -10.94
C LEU A 40 9.36 -0.42 -10.19
N LEU A 41 10.20 -0.89 -9.27
CA LEU A 41 11.15 -0.02 -8.56
C LEU A 41 12.19 0.59 -9.50
N LEU A 42 12.74 -0.20 -10.43
CA LEU A 42 13.73 0.27 -11.39
C LEU A 42 13.10 1.26 -12.38
N TRP A 43 11.89 0.99 -12.86
CA TRP A 43 11.13 1.91 -13.71
C TRP A 43 10.80 3.23 -12.99
N SER A 44 10.39 3.16 -11.72
CA SER A 44 10.15 4.35 -10.91
C SER A 44 11.43 5.19 -10.74
N ALA A 45 12.54 4.57 -10.36
CA ALA A 45 13.81 5.25 -10.19
C ALA A 45 14.30 5.88 -11.51
N ALA A 46 14.14 5.17 -12.63
CA ALA A 46 14.48 5.68 -13.96
C ALA A 46 13.61 6.89 -14.35
N LEU A 47 12.28 6.82 -14.14
CA LEU A 47 11.37 7.92 -14.46
C LEU A 47 11.60 9.15 -13.59
N LEU A 48 11.85 8.97 -12.29
CA LEU A 48 12.17 10.07 -11.38
C LEU A 48 13.51 10.72 -11.75
N SER A 49 14.52 9.92 -12.08
CA SER A 49 15.82 10.43 -12.55
C SER A 49 15.67 11.21 -13.85
N PHE A 50 14.86 10.68 -14.78
CA PHE A 50 14.57 11.34 -16.05
C PHE A 50 13.81 12.66 -15.85
N PHE A 51 12.85 12.70 -14.92
CA PHE A 51 12.15 13.92 -14.54
C PHE A 51 13.11 14.98 -13.99
N VAL A 52 14.05 14.62 -13.11
CA VAL A 52 15.06 15.56 -12.59
C VAL A 52 15.88 16.16 -13.73
N ILE A 53 16.26 15.36 -14.72
CA ILE A 53 16.98 15.86 -15.90
C ILE A 53 16.11 16.83 -16.71
N ILE A 54 14.86 16.47 -17.01
CA ILE A 54 13.94 17.34 -17.75
C ILE A 54 13.73 18.66 -17.01
N GLN A 55 13.55 18.61 -15.69
CA GLN A 55 13.34 19.80 -14.85
C GLN A 55 14.47 20.83 -15.02
N THR A 56 15.72 20.41 -15.25
CA THR A 56 16.83 21.33 -15.49
C THR A 56 16.72 22.10 -16.82
N GLN A 57 15.93 21.60 -17.76
CA GLN A 57 15.73 22.17 -19.09
C GLN A 57 14.46 23.02 -19.18
N ILE A 58 13.60 23.02 -18.14
CA ILE A 58 12.37 23.81 -18.12
C ILE A 58 12.73 25.27 -17.86
N THR A 59 12.42 26.13 -18.84
CA THR A 59 12.57 27.58 -18.76
C THR A 59 11.19 28.27 -18.74
N SER A 60 11.14 29.57 -18.47
CA SER A 60 9.87 30.33 -18.41
C SER A 60 9.08 30.37 -19.72
N SER A 61 9.67 29.97 -20.84
CA SER A 61 9.05 29.96 -22.18
C SER A 61 8.63 28.55 -22.62
N THR A 62 8.60 27.58 -21.70
CA THR A 62 8.27 26.19 -22.03
C THR A 62 6.76 26.07 -22.29
N PRO A 63 6.33 25.43 -23.41
CA PRO A 63 4.92 25.27 -23.70
C PRO A 63 4.22 24.35 -22.67
N ASP A 64 2.97 24.66 -22.34
CA ASP A 64 2.18 23.96 -21.30
C ASP A 64 2.08 22.45 -21.54
N LEU A 65 2.09 22.04 -22.81
CA LEU A 65 2.06 20.63 -23.20
C LEU A 65 3.30 19.86 -22.71
N LEU A 66 4.49 20.47 -22.76
CA LEU A 66 5.72 19.86 -22.25
C LEU A 66 5.71 19.77 -20.72
N ILE A 67 5.10 20.75 -20.04
CA ILE A 67 4.92 20.75 -18.59
C ILE A 67 3.97 19.60 -18.19
N LEU A 68 2.87 19.42 -18.92
CA LEU A 68 1.92 18.31 -18.73
C LEU A 68 2.59 16.94 -18.91
N VAL A 69 3.43 16.77 -19.94
CA VAL A 69 4.19 15.54 -20.17
C VAL A 69 5.17 15.29 -19.01
N SER A 70 5.84 16.32 -18.54
CA SER A 70 6.76 16.21 -17.39
C SER A 70 6.01 15.81 -16.11
N LEU A 71 4.82 16.38 -15.88
CA LEU A 71 3.92 16.00 -14.79
C LEU A 71 3.43 14.55 -14.91
N LEU A 72 3.11 14.08 -16.12
CA LEU A 72 2.74 12.68 -16.36
C LEU A 72 3.88 11.71 -16.04
N ILE A 73 5.12 12.07 -16.41
CA ILE A 73 6.32 11.27 -16.08
C ILE A 73 6.51 11.20 -14.57
N LEU A 74 6.41 12.35 -13.88
CA LEU A 74 6.51 12.43 -12.43
C LEU A 74 5.43 11.57 -11.75
N PHE A 75 4.17 11.72 -12.19
CA PHE A 75 3.04 10.95 -11.69
C PHE A 75 3.25 9.45 -11.87
N SER A 76 3.64 9.01 -13.07
CA SER A 76 3.92 7.60 -13.36
C SER A 76 5.07 7.06 -12.50
N GLY A 77 6.12 7.85 -12.29
CA GLY A 77 7.25 7.49 -11.43
C GLY A 77 6.85 7.30 -9.97
N LEU A 78 6.07 8.24 -9.42
CA LEU A 78 5.55 8.18 -8.05
C LEU A 78 4.55 7.04 -7.87
N GLN A 79 3.63 6.84 -8.82
CA GLN A 79 2.64 5.77 -8.75
C GLN A 79 3.32 4.39 -8.79
N ALA A 80 4.31 4.20 -9.67
CA ALA A 80 5.11 2.99 -9.72
C ALA A 80 5.91 2.76 -8.42
N LEU A 81 6.41 3.83 -7.79
CA LEU A 81 7.10 3.75 -6.49
C LEU A 81 6.15 3.27 -5.39
N VAL A 82 4.98 3.89 -5.28
CA VAL A 82 3.98 3.58 -4.25
C VAL A 82 3.51 2.13 -4.39
N ILE A 83 3.25 1.69 -5.62
CA ILE A 83 2.88 0.28 -5.91
C ILE A 83 4.06 -0.66 -5.60
N GLY A 84 5.29 -0.30 -5.97
CA GLY A 84 6.48 -1.09 -5.68
C GLY A 84 6.72 -1.26 -4.18
N ALA A 85 6.60 -0.17 -3.42
CA ALA A 85 6.68 -0.18 -1.96
C ALA A 85 5.56 -1.04 -1.36
N PHE A 86 4.31 -0.86 -1.82
CA PHE A 86 3.17 -1.68 -1.39
C PHE A 86 3.48 -3.18 -1.55
N ILE A 87 3.97 -3.62 -2.71
CA ILE A 87 4.32 -5.02 -2.92
C ILE A 87 5.42 -5.47 -1.95
N PHE A 88 6.45 -4.66 -1.72
CA PHE A 88 7.59 -5.03 -0.88
C PHE A 88 7.19 -5.26 0.58
N PHE A 89 6.36 -4.37 1.13
CA PHE A 89 5.95 -4.47 2.53
C PHE A 89 4.93 -5.60 2.73
N PHE A 90 3.90 -5.70 1.88
CA PHE A 90 2.88 -6.75 2.00
C PHE A 90 3.41 -8.16 1.64
N LEU A 91 4.52 -8.30 0.90
CA LEU A 91 5.13 -9.61 0.62
C LEU A 91 5.92 -10.18 1.81
N HIS A 92 6.45 -9.32 2.69
CA HIS A 92 7.27 -9.75 3.84
C HIS A 92 6.46 -10.13 5.08
N LEU A 93 5.12 -10.11 5.00
CA LEU A 93 4.28 -10.48 6.14
C LEU A 93 4.52 -11.96 6.51
N PRO A 94 4.94 -12.26 7.77
CA PRO A 94 5.05 -13.63 8.22
C PRO A 94 3.66 -14.25 8.15
N SER A 95 3.52 -15.32 7.37
CA SER A 95 2.25 -16.03 7.23
C SER A 95 1.70 -16.31 8.63
N LYS A 96 0.48 -15.85 8.92
CA LYS A 96 -0.20 -16.07 10.20
C LYS A 96 -0.18 -17.55 10.62
N ASN A 97 0.01 -18.46 9.66
CA ASN A 97 0.15 -19.89 9.88
C ASN A 97 1.50 -20.30 10.48
N GLN A 98 2.62 -19.65 10.11
CA GLN A 98 3.93 -19.89 10.73
C GLN A 98 3.96 -19.31 12.15
N ALA A 99 3.47 -18.09 12.34
CA ALA A 99 3.46 -17.45 13.65
C ALA A 99 2.50 -18.15 14.64
N ARG A 100 1.37 -18.71 14.16
CA ARG A 100 0.48 -19.55 14.99
C ARG A 100 1.13 -20.87 15.42
N LYS A 101 2.05 -21.42 14.62
CA LYS A 101 2.76 -22.68 14.92
C LYS A 101 3.76 -22.52 16.07
N GLU A 102 4.40 -21.35 16.18
CA GLU A 102 5.36 -21.02 17.26
C GLU A 102 4.69 -20.62 18.60
N VAL A 103 3.44 -20.17 18.59
CA VAL A 103 2.71 -19.82 19.84
C VAL A 103 2.38 -21.04 20.69
N ASN A 104 2.17 -22.21 20.07
CA ASN A 104 1.88 -23.43 20.82
C ASN A 104 3.08 -23.94 21.64
N THR A 105 4.30 -23.48 21.34
CA THR A 105 5.52 -23.89 22.05
C THR A 105 6.02 -22.86 23.07
N ASN A 106 5.62 -21.58 23.01
CA ASN A 106 6.07 -20.57 23.98
C ASN A 106 5.08 -19.40 24.16
N LYS A 107 4.67 -19.12 25.42
CA LYS A 107 3.81 -17.98 25.78
C LYS A 107 4.39 -16.61 25.37
N GLN A 108 5.71 -16.50 25.27
CA GLN A 108 6.40 -15.26 24.88
C GLN A 108 6.14 -14.85 23.42
N ALA A 109 5.85 -15.80 22.52
CA ALA A 109 5.53 -15.54 21.12
C ALA A 109 4.22 -14.76 20.93
N SER A 110 3.34 -14.76 21.94
CA SER A 110 2.06 -14.04 21.88
C SER A 110 2.22 -12.52 21.90
N TYR A 111 3.25 -11.98 22.57
CA TYR A 111 3.50 -10.53 22.60
C TYR A 111 4.01 -10.02 21.25
N TRP A 112 4.99 -10.73 20.68
CA TRP A 112 5.53 -10.42 19.35
C TRP A 112 4.46 -10.42 18.26
N LEU A 113 3.53 -11.37 18.32
CA LEU A 113 2.40 -11.42 17.39
C LEU A 113 1.50 -10.18 17.41
N LYS A 114 1.20 -9.64 18.59
CA LYS A 114 0.39 -8.42 18.73
C LYS A 114 1.12 -7.20 18.17
N PHE A 115 2.44 -7.15 18.35
CA PHE A 115 3.28 -6.10 17.78
C PHE A 115 3.30 -6.17 16.25
N TYR A 116 3.53 -7.36 15.67
CA TYR A 116 3.46 -7.58 14.22
C TYR A 116 2.09 -7.22 13.65
N GLN A 117 1.01 -7.59 14.34
CA GLN A 117 -0.34 -7.24 13.90
C GLN A 117 -0.57 -5.72 13.94
N THR A 118 -0.03 -5.02 14.94
CA THR A 118 -0.11 -3.55 14.99
C THR A 118 0.65 -2.90 13.83
N ILE A 119 1.83 -3.42 13.49
CA ILE A 119 2.62 -2.95 12.34
C ILE A 119 1.85 -3.19 11.03
N GLU A 120 1.25 -4.37 10.84
CA GLU A 120 0.46 -4.71 9.66
C GLU A 120 -0.73 -3.75 9.48
N TRP A 121 -1.39 -3.34 10.56
CA TRP A 121 -2.45 -2.31 10.51
C TRP A 121 -1.91 -0.91 10.25
N CYS A 122 -0.75 -0.56 10.80
CA CYS A 122 -0.08 0.72 10.54
C CYS A 122 0.30 0.84 9.06
N GLU A 123 0.90 -0.20 8.51
CA GLU A 123 1.27 -0.30 7.09
C GLU A 123 0.04 -0.19 6.18
N ALA A 124 -1.04 -0.92 6.47
CA ALA A 124 -2.27 -0.83 5.72
C ALA A 124 -2.89 0.58 5.76
N THR A 125 -2.82 1.27 6.90
CA THR A 125 -3.30 2.64 7.04
C THR A 125 -2.42 3.62 6.28
N LEU A 126 -1.10 3.45 6.32
CA LEU A 126 -0.14 4.27 5.58
C LEU A 126 -0.38 4.13 4.08
N PHE A 127 -0.46 2.91 3.56
CA PHE A 127 -0.73 2.68 2.14
C PHE A 127 -2.13 3.12 1.70
N PHE A 128 -3.13 3.09 2.59
CA PHE A 128 -4.45 3.63 2.29
C PHE A 128 -4.40 5.14 1.99
N VAL A 129 -3.60 5.90 2.74
CA VAL A 129 -3.42 7.33 2.51
C VAL A 129 -2.45 7.59 1.35
N LEU A 130 -1.42 6.75 1.20
CA LEU A 130 -0.37 6.94 0.21
C LEU A 130 -0.80 6.60 -1.23
N LEU A 131 -1.67 5.60 -1.42
CA LEU A 131 -2.18 5.20 -2.75
C LEU A 131 -2.92 6.32 -3.52
N PRO A 132 -3.84 7.08 -2.91
CA PRO A 132 -4.54 8.17 -3.61
C PRO A 132 -3.68 9.43 -3.76
N LEU A 133 -2.57 9.54 -3.01
CA LEU A 133 -1.80 10.77 -2.91
C LEU A 133 -1.16 11.21 -4.25
N PRO A 134 -0.49 10.35 -5.03
CA PRO A 134 0.01 10.72 -6.36
C PRO A 134 -1.11 11.18 -7.31
N CYS A 135 -2.28 10.52 -7.25
CA CYS A 135 -3.43 10.91 -8.06
C CYS A 135 -3.95 12.29 -7.67
N LEU A 136 -4.09 12.57 -6.37
CA LEU A 136 -4.49 13.88 -5.85
C LEU A 136 -3.52 14.97 -6.28
N THR A 137 -2.20 14.73 -6.13
CA THR A 137 -1.18 15.71 -6.55
C THR A 137 -1.18 15.95 -8.06
N PHE A 138 -1.45 14.92 -8.86
CA PHE A 138 -1.53 15.06 -10.31
C PHE A 138 -2.75 15.88 -10.73
N VAL A 139 -3.93 15.60 -10.17
CA VAL A 139 -5.15 16.37 -10.45
C VAL A 139 -4.97 17.83 -10.06
N TYR A 140 -4.38 18.10 -8.88
CA TYR A 140 -4.08 19.46 -8.45
C TYR A 140 -3.10 20.17 -9.40
N ALA A 141 -2.03 19.50 -9.82
CA ALA A 141 -1.05 20.08 -10.73
C ALA A 141 -1.65 20.37 -12.12
N VAL A 142 -2.49 19.49 -12.65
CA VAL A 142 -3.21 19.72 -13.91
C VAL A 142 -4.14 20.94 -13.78
N TYR A 143 -4.87 21.07 -12.69
CA TYR A 143 -5.73 22.24 -12.43
C TYR A 143 -4.95 23.56 -12.31
N VAL A 144 -3.70 23.53 -11.84
CA VAL A 144 -2.87 24.74 -11.73
C VAL A 144 -2.27 25.16 -13.07
N VAL A 145 -1.95 24.18 -13.93
CA VAL A 145 -1.30 24.42 -15.23
C VAL A 145 -2.31 24.74 -16.33
N LEU A 146 -3.53 24.20 -16.24
CA LEU A 146 -4.61 24.36 -17.23
C LEU A 146 -5.61 25.45 -16.80
#